data_AF-A0A2M7EKZ8-F1
#
_entry.id   AF-A0A2M7EKZ8-F1
#
_cell.length_a   1.000
_cell.length_b   1.000
_cell.length_c   1.000
_cell.angle_alpha   90.00
_cell.angle_beta   90.00
_cell.angle_gamma   90.00
#
_symmetry.space_group_name_H-M   'P 1'
#
loop_
_entity.id
_entity.type
_entity.pdbx_description
1 polymer ?
#
loop_
_entity_poly.entity_id
_entity_poly.type
_entity_poly.pdbx_seq_one_letter_code
_entity_poly.pdbx_strand_id
1 'polypeptide(L)' 'GKKHIDERKIVAVGNADTRFQEDALRMMRGIRFASQLGFLIDDETRNAM' A
#
# COMPACT_ATOMS: atom_id res chain seq x y z
N GLY A 1 -7.92 2.25 6.57
CA GLY A 1 -8.29 3.27 7.56
C GLY A 1 -7.80 2.85 8.93
N LYS A 2 -8.60 2.96 10.00
CA LYS A 2 -8.20 2.58 11.37
C LYS A 2 -7.76 1.11 11.49
N LYS A 3 -8.54 0.18 10.93
CA LYS A 3 -8.24 -1.27 10.93
C LYS A 3 -6.82 -1.61 10.46
N HIS A 4 -6.38 -1.03 9.33
CA HIS A 4 -5.06 -1.34 8.76
C HIS A 4 -3.91 -0.74 9.58
N ILE A 5 -4.16 0.31 10.36
CA ILE A 5 -3.18 0.84 11.31
C ILE A 5 -3.02 -0.15 12.47
N ASP A 6 -4.13 -0.66 13.00
CA ASP A 6 -4.12 -1.66 14.07
C ASP A 6 -3.42 -2.97 13.62
N GLU A 7 -3.62 -3.37 12.36
CA GLU A 7 -2.96 -4.51 11.72
C GLU A 7 -1.53 -4.22 11.23
N ARG A 8 -1.06 -2.97 11.33
CA ARG A 8 0.24 -2.49 10.79
C ARG A 8 0.45 -2.88 9.32
N LYS A 9 -0.56 -2.62 8.49
CA LYS A 9 -0.58 -2.90 7.06
C LYS A 9 -0.74 -1.64 6.21
N ILE A 10 0.00 -1.58 5.10
CA ILE A 10 -0.19 -0.62 4.01
C ILE A 10 -1.11 -1.27 2.96
N VAL A 11 -2.23 -0.62 2.68
CA VAL A 11 -3.27 -1.11 1.76
C VAL A 11 -3.66 0.01 0.80
N ALA A 12 -3.74 -0.28 -0.50
CA ALA A 12 -4.29 0.64 -1.48
C ALA A 12 -5.78 0.92 -1.21
N VAL A 13 -6.26 2.11 -1.57
CA VAL A 13 -7.68 2.44 -1.41
C VAL A 13 -8.44 2.04 -2.67
N GLY A 14 -9.37 1.09 -2.53
CA GLY A 14 -10.05 0.46 -3.66
C GLY A 14 -9.14 -0.52 -4.40
N ASN A 15 -9.35 -0.70 -5.70
CA ASN A 15 -8.55 -1.62 -6.52
C ASN A 15 -7.12 -1.08 -6.73
N ALA A 16 -6.12 -1.86 -6.31
CA ALA A 16 -4.71 -1.47 -6.33
C ALA A 16 -4.17 -1.23 -7.76
N ASP A 17 -4.49 -2.12 -8.71
CA ASP A 17 -4.05 -2.00 -10.12
C ASP A 17 -4.46 -0.65 -10.73
N THR A 18 -5.74 -0.29 -10.58
CA THR A 18 -6.28 0.98 -11.08
C THR A 18 -5.54 2.15 -10.46
N ARG A 19 -5.25 2.10 -9.15
CA ARG A 19 -4.57 3.18 -8.44
C ARG A 19 -3.12 3.34 -8.89
N PHE A 20 -2.42 2.27 -9.22
CA PHE A 20 -1.03 2.33 -9.67
C PHE A 20 -0.90 2.72 -11.15
N GLN A 21 -1.88 2.35 -11.98
CA GLN A 21 -1.97 2.84 -13.36
C GLN A 21 -2.23 4.34 -13.44
N GLU A 22 -3.03 4.90 -12.52
CA GLU A 22 -3.25 6.35 -12.43
C GLU A 22 -2.00 7.13 -12.03
N ASP A 23 -1.22 6.59 -11.09
CA ASP A 23 0.00 7.22 -10.56
C ASP A 23 0.96 6.16 -10.02
N ALA A 24 1.95 5.78 -10.84
CA ALA A 24 2.95 4.78 -10.51
C ALA A 24 3.80 5.16 -9.28
N LEU A 25 3.91 6.46 -8.93
CA LEU A 25 4.66 6.89 -7.75
C LEU A 25 3.99 6.46 -6.45
N ARG A 26 2.70 6.07 -6.48
CA ARG A 26 2.01 5.48 -5.32
C ARG A 26 2.66 4.17 -4.87
N MET A 27 3.26 3.40 -5.77
CA MET A 27 4.02 2.20 -5.42
C MET A 27 5.25 2.54 -4.57
N MET A 28 6.05 3.49 -5.05
CA MET A 28 7.23 3.99 -4.33
C MET A 28 6.86 4.61 -2.97
N ARG A 29 5.73 5.34 -2.90
CA ARG A 29 5.21 5.86 -1.63
C ARG A 29 4.83 4.73 -0.68
N GLY A 30 4.18 3.67 -1.18
CA GLY A 30 3.83 2.48 -0.41
C GLY A 30 5.05 1.81 0.22
N ILE A 31 6.09 1.54 -0.60
CA ILE A 31 7.35 0.96 -0.13
C ILE A 31 8.02 1.85 0.92
N ARG A 32 8.09 3.17 0.66
CA ARG A 32 8.65 4.13 1.60
C ARG A 32 7.92 4.11 2.94
N PHE A 33 6.59 4.12 2.93
CA PHE A 33 5.81 4.06 4.17
C PHE A 33 5.99 2.74 4.92
N ALA A 34 6.05 1.61 4.20
CA ALA A 34 6.37 0.32 4.80
C ALA A 34 7.73 0.36 5.54
N SER A 35 8.76 0.92 4.90
CA SER A 35 10.09 1.07 5.50
C SER A 35 10.12 2.06 6.67
N GLN A 36 9.46 3.22 6.55
CA GLN A 36 9.47 4.26 7.59
C GLN A 36 8.65 3.88 8.83
N LEU A 37 7.53 3.18 8.63
CA LEU A 37 6.59 2.85 9.72
C LEU A 37 6.80 1.42 10.25
N GLY A 38 7.59 0.59 9.57
CA GLY A 38 7.75 -0.82 9.90
C GLY A 38 6.46 -1.63 9.66
N PHE A 39 5.65 -1.22 8.69
CA PHE A 39 4.38 -1.86 8.34
C PHE A 39 4.61 -2.86 7.21
N LEU A 40 3.77 -3.88 7.15
CA LEU A 40 3.75 -4.83 6.03
C LEU A 40 2.88 -4.29 4.91
N ILE A 41 3.20 -4.61 3.66
CA ILE A 41 2.30 -4.31 2.52
C ILE A 41 1.32 -5.48 2.41
N ASP A 42 0.04 -5.18 2.28
CA ASP A 42 -0.99 -6.20 2.09
C ASP A 42 -0.82 -6.95 0.76
N ASP A 43 -1.19 -8.23 0.71
CA ASP A 43 -0.89 -9.11 -0.43
C ASP A 43 -1.54 -8.61 -1.72
N GLU A 44 -2.80 -8.13 -1.69
CA GLU A 44 -3.46 -7.59 -2.88
C GLU A 44 -2.73 -6.34 -3.38
N THR A 45 -2.32 -5.48 -2.45
CA THR A 45 -1.57 -4.26 -2.76
C THR A 45 -0.18 -4.58 -3.29
N ARG A 46 0.49 -5.60 -2.76
CA ARG A 46 1.82 -6.04 -3.22
C ARG A 46 1.76 -6.69 -4.60
N ASN A 47 0.73 -7.47 -4.88
CA ASN A 47 0.60 -8.18 -6.17
C ASN A 47 0.32 -7.22 -7.34
N ALA A 48 -0.26 -6.05 -7.07
CA ALA A 48 -0.53 -5.03 -8.08
C ALA A 48 0.64 -4.05 -8.29
N MET A 49 1.62 -4.02 -7.37
CA MET A 49 2.86 -3.22 -7.52
C MET A 49 3.83 -3.88 -8.49
#